data_AF-A0A2K0W771-F1
#
_entry.id   AF-A0A2K0W771-F1
#
_cell.length_a   1.000
_cell.length_b   1.000
_cell.length_c   1.000
_cell.angle_alpha   90.00
_cell.angle_beta   90.00
_cell.angle_gamma   90.00
#
_symmetry.space_group_name_H-M   'P 1'
#
loop_
_entity.id
_entity.type
_entity.pdbx_description
1 polymer ?
#
loop_
_entity_poly.entity_id
_entity_poly.type
_entity_poly.pdbx_seq_one_letter_code
_entity_poly.pdbx_strand_id
1 'polypeptide(L)'
;MFVDKETYERAGLVGKPYGAKGGRGSKPRWMVTYNLRDPSMLRGRKGYDRLIYACKSVFTQPMTWLFCNSTTQIPNPDPLQKFSPTACTSTSSISQDIAVLQPSLDVDPEILSENDRESLEYFATEVYEWFSLIRLGSSRVEPRDSIDPYLSRYSVPGDDPKESKVCKLSWEGFMSAQWLRGLLMDVLVACPSRTWFSLSATSFSKSVSGNSDDLTILRPPSATGRYLMWETKSSD
;
A
#
# COMPACT_ATOMS: atom_id res chain seq x y z
N MET A 1 -8.55 14.71 9.75
CA MET A 1 -8.08 14.29 11.09
C MET A 1 -9.16 13.45 11.74
N PHE A 2 -8.80 12.32 12.34
CA PHE A 2 -9.72 11.51 13.15
C PHE A 2 -9.50 11.84 14.62
N VAL A 3 -10.56 12.17 15.34
CA VAL A 3 -10.53 12.52 16.76
C VAL A 3 -11.58 11.73 17.52
N ASP A 4 -11.35 11.50 18.80
CA ASP A 4 -12.39 10.96 19.68
C ASP A 4 -13.46 12.02 19.99
N LYS A 5 -14.54 11.59 20.65
CA LYS A 5 -15.66 12.46 21.00
C LYS A 5 -15.23 13.66 21.84
N GLU A 6 -14.47 13.41 22.90
CA GLU A 6 -14.10 14.43 23.87
C GLU A 6 -13.22 15.50 23.22
N THR A 7 -12.20 15.08 22.47
CA THR A 7 -11.30 15.97 21.73
C THR A 7 -12.07 16.75 20.67
N TYR A 8 -13.01 16.11 19.96
CA TYR A 8 -13.87 16.77 18.97
C TYR A 8 -14.71 17.89 19.60
N GLU A 9 -15.42 17.59 20.68
CA GLU A 9 -16.31 18.54 21.38
C GLU A 9 -15.51 19.69 21.97
N ARG A 10 -14.34 19.42 22.57
CA ARG A 10 -13.43 20.45 23.09
C ARG A 10 -12.82 21.32 22.01
N ALA A 11 -12.37 20.73 20.91
CA ALA A 11 -11.82 21.45 19.77
C ALA A 11 -12.87 22.34 19.12
N GLY A 12 -14.14 21.94 19.23
CA GLY A 12 -15.27 22.64 18.67
C GLY A 12 -15.06 22.86 17.18
N LEU A 13 -14.56 21.89 16.43
CA LEU A 13 -14.37 21.98 14.97
C LEU A 13 -15.58 21.36 14.27
N VAL A 14 -15.82 21.74 13.01
CA VAL A 14 -16.91 21.13 12.23
C VAL A 14 -16.43 19.79 11.67
N GLY A 15 -17.08 18.70 12.06
CA GLY A 15 -16.76 17.35 11.61
C GLY A 15 -18.01 16.48 11.46
N LYS A 16 -17.81 15.28 10.92
CA LYS A 16 -18.86 14.25 10.77
C LYS A 16 -18.49 13.03 11.60
N PRO A 17 -19.46 12.29 12.17
CA PRO A 17 -19.17 11.00 12.78
C PRO A 17 -18.56 10.05 11.75
N TYR A 18 -17.58 9.26 12.19
CA TYR A 18 -16.87 8.27 11.39
C TYR A 18 -17.14 6.86 11.91
N GLY A 19 -17.40 5.93 10.98
CA GLY A 19 -17.73 4.54 11.26
C GLY A 19 -19.22 4.30 11.54
N ALA A 20 -19.61 3.03 11.56
CA ALA A 20 -20.95 2.61 11.97
C ALA A 20 -21.20 3.04 13.43
N LYS A 21 -22.40 3.55 13.71
CA LYS A 21 -22.79 4.06 15.03
C LYS A 21 -22.61 2.96 16.09
N GLY A 22 -21.51 3.00 16.85
CA GLY A 22 -21.32 2.33 18.13
C GLY A 22 -21.76 0.86 18.20
N GLY A 23 -21.01 -0.04 17.56
CA GLY A 23 -21.05 -1.45 17.92
C GLY A 23 -20.32 -1.69 19.26
N ARG A 24 -20.70 -2.74 20.01
CA ARG A 24 -20.03 -3.13 21.27
C ARG A 24 -18.51 -3.25 21.03
N GLY A 25 -17.74 -2.36 21.65
CA GLY A 25 -16.26 -2.36 21.59
C GLY A 25 -15.62 -1.27 20.72
N SER A 26 -16.38 -0.57 19.86
CA SER A 26 -15.85 0.51 19.02
C SER A 26 -16.11 1.89 19.65
N LYS A 27 -15.05 2.64 19.97
CA LYS A 27 -15.19 4.04 20.41
C LYS A 27 -15.59 4.90 19.21
N PRO A 28 -16.66 5.71 19.29
CA PRO A 28 -17.06 6.57 18.19
C PRO A 28 -15.95 7.58 17.89
N ARG A 29 -15.66 7.79 16.60
CA ARG A 29 -14.68 8.76 16.11
C ARG A 29 -15.36 9.82 15.26
N TRP A 30 -14.76 10.99 15.17
CA TRP A 30 -15.18 12.09 14.30
C TRP A 30 -14.10 12.39 13.28
N MET A 31 -14.51 12.56 12.04
CA MET A 31 -13.66 13.03 10.96
C MET A 31 -13.83 14.55 10.81
N VAL A 32 -12.74 15.28 11.03
CA VAL A 32 -12.64 16.72 10.79
C VAL A 32 -11.80 16.94 9.53
N THR A 33 -12.40 17.58 8.53
CA THR A 33 -11.78 17.80 7.22
C THR A 33 -11.66 19.29 6.94
N TYR A 34 -10.46 19.72 6.54
CA TYR A 34 -10.17 21.10 6.16
C TYR A 34 -9.49 21.15 4.81
N ASN A 35 -9.98 22.03 3.94
CA ASN A 35 -9.28 22.44 2.75
C ASN A 35 -8.44 23.69 3.06
N LEU A 36 -7.14 23.52 3.28
CA LEU A 36 -6.24 24.63 3.62
C LEU A 36 -6.06 25.66 2.49
N ARG A 37 -6.52 25.36 1.27
CA ARG A 37 -6.49 26.28 0.11
C ARG A 37 -7.76 27.13 -0.02
N ASP A 38 -8.77 26.88 0.81
CA ASP A 38 -10.01 27.63 0.78
C ASP A 38 -9.80 29.09 1.24
N PRO A 39 -10.46 30.09 0.62
CA PRO A 39 -10.35 31.49 1.05
C PRO A 39 -10.70 31.74 2.53
N SER A 40 -11.53 30.89 3.14
CA SER A 40 -11.86 30.93 4.57
C SER A 40 -10.71 30.51 5.51
N MET A 41 -9.64 29.93 4.95
CA MET A 41 -8.44 29.48 5.66
C MET A 41 -7.27 30.47 5.54
N LEU A 42 -7.53 31.67 4.99
CA LEU A 42 -6.59 32.78 5.05
C LEU A 42 -6.52 33.37 6.46
N ARG A 43 -5.36 33.91 6.83
CA ARG A 43 -5.15 34.55 8.14
C ARG A 43 -6.17 35.67 8.38
N GLY A 44 -6.74 35.73 9.58
CA GLY A 44 -7.76 36.72 9.97
C GLY A 44 -9.19 36.35 9.56
N ARG A 45 -9.40 35.17 8.97
CA ARG A 45 -10.75 34.61 8.76
C ARG A 45 -11.11 33.67 9.90
N LYS A 46 -12.40 33.66 10.26
CA LYS A 46 -12.93 32.84 11.36
C LYS A 46 -12.59 31.35 11.24
N GLY A 47 -12.55 30.80 10.03
CA GLY A 47 -12.19 29.40 9.78
C GLY A 47 -10.74 29.10 10.20
N TYR A 48 -9.81 29.91 9.71
CA TYR A 48 -8.40 29.85 10.10
C TYR A 48 -8.20 30.04 11.61
N ASP A 49 -8.79 31.10 12.18
CA ASP A 49 -8.57 31.45 13.59
C ASP A 49 -9.10 30.37 14.54
N ARG A 50 -10.24 29.75 14.21
CA ARG A 50 -10.83 28.62 14.96
C ARG A 50 -9.92 27.39 14.94
N LEU A 51 -9.34 27.07 13.78
CA LEU A 51 -8.40 25.94 13.67
C LEU A 51 -7.13 26.21 14.50
N ILE A 52 -6.54 27.41 14.39
CA ILE A 52 -5.35 27.78 15.15
C ILE A 52 -5.63 27.78 16.66
N TYR A 53 -6.81 28.26 17.09
CA TYR A 53 -7.21 28.18 18.49
C TYR A 53 -7.23 26.73 18.98
N ALA A 54 -7.91 25.83 18.26
CA ALA A 54 -7.95 24.40 18.61
C ALA A 54 -6.55 23.77 18.67
N CYS A 55 -5.65 24.11 17.73
CA CYS A 55 -4.25 23.67 17.76
C CYS A 55 -3.48 24.16 19.00
N LYS A 56 -3.82 25.31 19.56
CA LYS A 56 -3.14 25.88 20.73
C LYS A 56 -3.76 25.43 22.07
N SER A 57 -5.07 25.24 22.12
CA SER A 57 -5.80 25.00 23.38
C SER A 57 -6.25 23.56 23.59
N VAL A 58 -6.36 22.76 22.52
CA VAL A 58 -6.89 21.39 22.58
C VAL A 58 -5.88 20.38 22.09
N PHE A 59 -5.28 20.59 20.91
CA PHE A 59 -4.25 19.70 20.37
C PHE A 59 -2.87 20.03 20.94
N THR A 60 -2.75 20.04 22.27
CA THR A 60 -1.52 20.42 22.97
C THR A 60 -0.50 19.30 23.04
N GLN A 61 -0.91 18.06 22.79
CA GLN A 61 -0.01 16.91 22.79
C GLN A 61 0.83 16.89 21.50
N PRO A 62 2.16 16.69 21.61
CA PRO A 62 3.01 16.55 20.43
C PRO A 62 2.62 15.29 19.65
N MET A 63 2.55 15.42 18.33
CA MET A 63 2.31 14.31 17.41
C MET A 63 3.54 14.12 16.52
N THR A 64 3.92 12.87 16.33
CA THR A 64 4.95 12.50 15.35
C THR A 64 4.32 12.45 13.96
N TRP A 65 4.86 13.22 13.02
CA TRP A 65 4.40 13.26 11.64
C TRP A 65 5.41 12.60 10.72
N LEU A 66 4.93 11.70 9.87
CA LEU A 66 5.69 11.29 8.69
C LEU A 66 5.45 12.32 7.60
N PHE A 67 6.54 12.87 7.05
CA PHE A 67 6.49 13.91 6.04
C PHE A 67 7.32 13.49 4.83
N CYS A 68 6.73 13.63 3.63
CA CYS A 68 7.41 13.42 2.35
C CYS A 68 7.10 14.62 1.47
N ASN A 69 8.14 15.32 1.03
CA ASN A 69 7.99 16.37 0.03
C ASN A 69 8.02 15.72 -1.36
N SER A 70 6.89 15.77 -2.08
CA SER A 70 6.85 15.30 -3.47
C SER A 70 7.48 16.30 -4.46
N THR A 71 7.77 17.52 -4.01
CA THR A 71 8.40 18.56 -4.85
C THR A 71 9.91 18.52 -4.69
N THR A 72 10.64 18.69 -5.79
CA THR A 72 12.11 18.74 -5.78
C THR A 72 12.67 20.04 -5.20
N GLN A 73 11.83 21.08 -5.11
CA GLN A 73 12.22 22.39 -4.58
C GLN A 73 11.80 22.53 -3.12
N ILE A 74 12.79 22.67 -2.25
CA ILE A 74 12.58 23.01 -0.83
C ILE A 74 12.63 24.54 -0.74
N PRO A 75 11.61 25.20 -0.15
CA PRO A 75 11.65 26.64 0.09
C PRO A 75 12.88 27.03 0.92
N ASN A 76 13.49 28.18 0.64
CA ASN A 76 14.60 28.71 1.42
C ASN A 76 14.14 29.96 2.20
N PRO A 77 14.17 29.96 3.55
CA PRO A 77 14.61 28.87 4.43
C PRO A 77 13.58 27.74 4.52
N ASP A 78 14.05 26.52 4.82
CA ASP A 78 13.18 25.36 4.98
C ASP A 78 12.28 25.55 6.22
N PRO A 79 10.95 25.64 6.04
CA PRO A 79 10.03 25.88 7.15
C PRO A 79 9.99 24.75 8.17
N LEU A 80 10.49 23.56 7.84
CA LEU A 80 10.53 22.41 8.73
C LEU A 80 11.75 22.41 9.65
N GLN A 81 12.86 23.08 9.30
CA GLN A 81 14.08 23.08 10.11
C GLN A 81 13.86 23.52 11.55
N LYS A 82 12.93 24.47 11.77
CA LYS A 82 12.56 24.94 13.13
C LYS A 82 11.95 23.87 14.03
N PHE A 83 11.56 22.73 13.47
CA PHE A 83 11.00 21.59 14.19
C PHE A 83 11.98 20.42 14.32
N SER A 84 13.25 20.62 13.93
CA SER A 84 14.32 19.60 14.02
C SER A 84 13.90 18.25 13.43
N PRO A 85 13.55 18.17 12.14
CA PRO A 85 13.04 16.94 11.54
C PRO A 85 14.12 15.86 11.48
N THR A 86 13.74 14.62 11.75
CA THR A 86 14.62 13.46 11.54
C THR A 86 14.54 13.03 10.08
N ALA A 87 15.67 13.06 9.38
CA ALA A 87 15.75 12.54 8.02
C ALA A 87 15.72 11.02 8.03
N CYS A 88 14.76 10.43 7.32
CA CYS A 88 14.66 8.98 7.12
C CYS A 88 14.90 8.66 5.64
N THR A 89 15.84 7.76 5.37
CA THR A 89 16.12 7.28 4.01
C THR A 89 15.68 5.83 3.90
N SER A 90 14.86 5.51 2.90
CA SER A 90 14.49 4.13 2.59
C SER A 90 15.59 3.49 1.75
N THR A 91 16.14 2.37 2.22
CA THR A 91 17.16 1.59 1.51
C THR A 91 16.51 0.42 0.78
N SER A 92 16.96 0.14 -0.45
CA SER A 92 16.54 -1.06 -1.18
C SER A 92 17.15 -2.31 -0.56
N SER A 93 16.35 -3.36 -0.37
CA SER A 93 16.84 -4.72 -0.17
C SER A 93 16.73 -5.50 -1.48
N ILE A 94 17.74 -6.29 -1.80
CA ILE A 94 17.79 -7.11 -3.01
C ILE A 94 18.08 -8.55 -2.61
N SER A 95 17.25 -9.47 -3.11
CA SER A 95 17.45 -10.92 -3.00
C SER A 95 17.46 -11.50 -4.41
N GLN A 96 18.59 -12.08 -4.81
CA GLN A 96 18.80 -12.66 -6.14
C GLN A 96 18.76 -14.18 -6.08
N ASP A 97 18.55 -14.79 -7.26
CA ASP A 97 18.63 -16.24 -7.44
C ASP A 97 17.75 -17.07 -6.50
N ILE A 98 16.59 -16.55 -6.11
CA ILE A 98 15.63 -17.28 -5.28
C ILE A 98 15.07 -18.42 -6.13
N ALA A 99 15.41 -19.66 -5.78
CA ALA A 99 14.91 -20.85 -6.45
C ALA A 99 13.44 -21.08 -6.07
N VAL A 100 12.57 -21.14 -7.07
CA VAL A 100 11.12 -21.30 -6.88
C VAL A 100 10.53 -22.29 -7.87
N LEU A 101 9.44 -22.93 -7.49
CA LEU A 101 8.47 -23.51 -8.41
C LEU A 101 7.54 -22.38 -8.88
N GLN A 102 7.57 -22.11 -10.17
CA GLN A 102 6.81 -21.04 -10.80
C GLN A 102 5.53 -21.60 -11.43
N PRO A 103 4.35 -21.07 -11.06
CA PRO A 103 3.09 -21.40 -11.72
C PRO A 103 3.04 -20.79 -13.13
N SER A 104 2.01 -21.14 -13.89
CA SER A 104 1.68 -20.36 -15.10
C SER A 104 1.27 -18.95 -14.69
N LEU A 105 1.92 -17.95 -15.27
CA LEU A 105 1.60 -16.53 -15.06
C LEU A 105 0.77 -15.93 -16.20
N ASP A 106 0.47 -16.73 -17.22
CA ASP A 106 -0.42 -16.34 -18.31
C ASP A 106 -1.85 -16.73 -17.95
N VAL A 107 -2.78 -15.77 -18.10
CA VAL A 107 -4.22 -16.02 -17.97
C VAL A 107 -4.68 -16.81 -19.18
N ASP A 108 -5.52 -17.80 -18.95
CA ASP A 108 -6.13 -18.57 -20.03
C ASP A 108 -6.86 -17.63 -21.01
N PRO A 109 -6.57 -17.72 -22.33
CA PRO A 109 -7.28 -16.96 -23.35
C PRO A 109 -8.80 -17.12 -23.29
N GLU A 110 -9.32 -18.28 -22.87
CA GLU A 110 -10.75 -18.55 -22.76
C GLU A 110 -11.40 -17.63 -21.71
N ILE A 111 -10.80 -17.53 -20.52
CA ILE A 111 -11.25 -16.63 -19.42
C ILE A 111 -11.38 -15.19 -19.91
N LEU A 112 -10.39 -14.72 -20.68
CA LEU A 112 -10.39 -13.36 -21.23
C LEU A 112 -11.44 -13.18 -22.33
N SER A 113 -11.66 -14.20 -23.16
CA SER A 113 -12.61 -14.14 -24.27
C SER A 113 -14.06 -14.19 -23.81
N GLU A 114 -14.34 -14.95 -22.76
CA GLU A 114 -15.67 -15.10 -22.15
C GLU A 114 -15.95 -14.00 -21.12
N ASN A 115 -14.93 -13.19 -20.78
CA ASN A 115 -14.98 -12.19 -19.73
C ASN A 115 -15.43 -12.80 -18.39
N ASP A 116 -14.93 -14.00 -18.11
CA ASP A 116 -15.21 -14.72 -16.88
C ASP A 116 -14.46 -14.07 -15.71
N ARG A 117 -15.21 -13.28 -14.95
CA ARG A 117 -14.68 -12.54 -13.81
C ARG A 117 -14.31 -13.46 -12.65
N GLU A 118 -15.06 -14.54 -12.42
CA GLU A 118 -14.83 -15.42 -11.27
C GLU A 118 -13.50 -16.17 -11.45
N SER A 119 -13.28 -16.73 -12.64
CA SER A 119 -12.01 -17.39 -12.97
C SER A 119 -10.83 -16.42 -12.97
N LEU A 120 -11.03 -15.16 -13.39
CA LEU A 120 -10.00 -14.13 -13.31
C LEU A 120 -9.64 -13.76 -11.86
N GLU A 121 -10.64 -13.63 -10.98
CA GLU A 121 -10.44 -13.37 -9.55
C GLU A 121 -9.75 -14.56 -8.85
N TYR A 122 -10.10 -15.79 -9.22
CA TYR A 122 -9.43 -17.01 -8.73
C TYR A 122 -7.96 -17.04 -9.16
N PHE A 123 -7.67 -16.83 -10.45
CA PHE A 123 -6.30 -16.72 -10.96
C PHE A 123 -5.49 -15.64 -10.24
N ALA A 124 -6.06 -14.44 -10.09
CA ALA A 124 -5.39 -13.34 -9.41
C ALA A 124 -5.09 -13.67 -7.93
N THR A 125 -6.00 -14.40 -7.26
CA THR A 125 -5.84 -14.82 -5.87
C THR A 125 -4.70 -15.83 -5.72
N GLU A 126 -4.70 -16.90 -6.52
CA GLU A 126 -3.66 -17.95 -6.51
C GLU A 126 -2.27 -17.35 -6.79
N VAL A 127 -2.18 -16.49 -7.81
CA VAL A 127 -0.93 -15.82 -8.18
C VAL A 127 -0.49 -14.82 -7.10
N TYR A 128 -1.42 -14.09 -6.49
CA TYR A 128 -1.12 -13.18 -5.38
C TYR A 128 -0.63 -13.93 -4.13
N GLU A 129 -1.21 -15.08 -3.81
CA GLU A 129 -0.74 -15.93 -2.72
C GLU A 129 0.70 -16.41 -2.96
N TRP A 130 0.98 -16.91 -4.17
CA TRP A 130 2.33 -17.32 -4.56
C TRP A 130 3.35 -16.17 -4.46
N PHE A 131 3.03 -14.98 -4.98
CA PHE A 131 3.88 -13.80 -4.81
C PHE A 131 4.08 -13.42 -3.34
N SER A 132 3.04 -13.57 -2.52
CA SER A 132 3.10 -13.28 -1.08
C SER A 132 4.06 -14.23 -0.36
N LEU A 133 4.09 -15.51 -0.73
CA LEU A 133 5.05 -16.47 -0.17
C LEU A 133 6.49 -16.13 -0.55
N ILE A 134 6.74 -15.66 -1.78
CA ILE A 134 8.07 -15.14 -2.19
C ILE A 134 8.45 -13.90 -1.39
N ARG A 135 7.50 -12.96 -1.20
CA ARG A 135 7.73 -11.74 -0.39
C ARG A 135 8.13 -12.11 1.04
N LEU A 136 7.46 -13.10 1.63
CA LEU A 136 7.72 -13.63 2.97
C LEU A 136 9.00 -14.48 3.07
N GLY A 137 9.62 -14.87 1.95
CA GLY A 137 10.77 -15.78 1.96
C GLY A 137 10.39 -17.18 2.45
N SER A 138 9.17 -17.60 2.14
CA SER A 138 8.62 -18.88 2.59
C SER A 138 9.21 -20.04 1.80
N SER A 139 9.54 -21.15 2.48
CA SER A 139 10.01 -22.37 1.82
C SER A 139 8.94 -23.10 1.02
N ARG A 140 7.65 -22.73 1.17
CA ARG A 140 6.52 -23.35 0.45
C ARG A 140 6.61 -23.24 -1.07
N VAL A 141 7.40 -22.30 -1.59
CA VAL A 141 7.59 -22.10 -3.04
C VAL A 141 8.89 -22.74 -3.55
N GLU A 142 9.70 -23.36 -2.68
CA GLU A 142 10.97 -23.97 -3.09
C GLU A 142 10.76 -25.33 -3.79
N PRO A 143 11.56 -25.69 -4.82
CA PRO A 143 11.40 -26.96 -5.54
C PRO A 143 11.54 -28.24 -4.72
N ARG A 144 12.26 -28.18 -3.60
CA ARG A 144 12.56 -29.35 -2.77
C ARG A 144 11.89 -29.28 -1.41
N ASP A 145 10.82 -28.51 -1.35
CA ASP A 145 10.01 -28.40 -0.15
C ASP A 145 9.34 -29.75 0.17
N SER A 146 9.49 -30.19 1.41
CA SER A 146 9.06 -31.51 1.88
C SER A 146 8.26 -31.41 3.18
N ILE A 147 7.39 -30.41 3.28
CA ILE A 147 6.54 -30.24 4.46
C ILE A 147 5.58 -31.40 4.63
N ASP A 148 5.24 -31.67 5.89
CA ASP A 148 4.14 -32.55 6.21
C ASP A 148 2.81 -31.93 5.70
N PRO A 149 2.03 -32.63 4.85
CA PRO A 149 0.73 -32.16 4.38
C PRO A 149 -0.28 -31.88 5.50
N TYR A 150 -0.08 -32.45 6.68
CA TYR A 150 -0.87 -32.11 7.87
C TYR A 150 -0.60 -30.69 8.38
N LEU A 151 0.60 -30.17 8.16
CA LEU A 151 1.00 -28.81 8.58
C LEU A 151 0.69 -27.76 7.51
N SER A 152 0.87 -28.09 6.23
CA SER A 152 0.59 -27.19 5.12
C SER A 152 0.11 -27.97 3.91
N ARG A 153 -1.06 -27.61 3.40
CA ARG A 153 -1.62 -28.15 2.15
C ARG A 153 -1.37 -27.24 0.94
N TYR A 154 -0.69 -26.12 1.14
CA TYR A 154 -0.34 -25.23 0.04
C TYR A 154 0.52 -25.99 -0.98
N SER A 155 0.14 -25.86 -2.24
CA SER A 155 0.91 -26.30 -3.41
C SER A 155 0.97 -25.16 -4.40
N VAL A 156 2.07 -25.05 -5.15
CA VAL A 156 2.17 -24.03 -6.21
C VAL A 156 1.04 -24.23 -7.23
N PRO A 157 0.34 -23.16 -7.65
CA PRO A 157 -0.82 -23.29 -8.52
C PRO A 157 -0.50 -23.93 -9.88
N GLY A 158 -1.42 -24.74 -10.40
CA GLY A 158 -1.33 -25.39 -11.71
C GLY A 158 -0.73 -26.80 -11.68
N ASP A 159 -0.87 -27.51 -12.80
CA ASP A 159 -0.58 -28.95 -12.88
C ASP A 159 0.91 -29.29 -13.12
N ASP A 160 1.72 -28.34 -13.61
CA ASP A 160 3.14 -28.55 -13.92
C ASP A 160 3.98 -27.28 -13.65
N PRO A 161 4.18 -26.91 -12.37
CA PRO A 161 4.98 -25.75 -12.02
C PRO A 161 6.45 -25.98 -12.38
N LYS A 162 7.09 -24.96 -12.96
CA LYS A 162 8.46 -25.08 -13.48
C LYS A 162 9.47 -24.52 -12.50
N GLU A 163 10.59 -25.21 -12.33
CA GLU A 163 11.72 -24.64 -11.59
C GLU A 163 12.22 -23.38 -12.30
N SER A 164 12.35 -22.30 -11.53
CA SER A 164 12.77 -20.99 -12.00
C SER A 164 13.58 -20.28 -10.92
N LYS A 165 14.24 -19.19 -11.32
CA LYS A 165 14.94 -18.28 -10.41
C LYS A 165 14.33 -16.90 -10.52
N VAL A 166 14.02 -16.31 -9.37
CA VAL A 166 13.43 -14.97 -9.30
C VAL A 166 14.31 -14.03 -8.51
N CYS A 167 14.22 -12.74 -8.85
CA CYS A 167 14.84 -11.65 -8.09
C CYS A 167 13.74 -10.85 -7.40
N LYS A 168 13.93 -10.58 -6.10
CA LYS A 168 13.07 -9.72 -5.30
C LYS A 168 13.82 -8.44 -4.97
N LEU A 169 13.22 -7.30 -5.32
CA LEU A 169 13.64 -5.99 -4.84
C LEU A 169 12.56 -5.47 -3.89
N SER A 170 12.95 -4.95 -2.74
CA SER A 170 12.01 -4.36 -1.79
C SER A 170 12.50 -3.02 -1.27
N TRP A 171 11.56 -2.13 -0.99
CA TRP A 171 11.78 -0.88 -0.28
C TRP A 171 10.76 -0.81 0.84
N GLU A 172 11.21 -0.36 2.01
CA GLU A 172 10.35 -0.18 3.17
C GLU A 172 10.46 1.26 3.66
N GLY A 173 9.32 1.90 3.92
CA GLY A 173 9.28 3.26 4.47
C GLY A 173 8.09 4.07 3.99
N PHE A 174 8.15 5.39 4.24
CA PHE A 174 7.13 6.34 3.81
C PHE A 174 7.45 6.88 2.41
N MET A 175 6.87 6.26 1.39
CA MET A 175 7.14 6.56 -0.01
C MET A 175 5.95 7.26 -0.67
N SER A 176 6.23 8.17 -1.61
CA SER A 176 5.16 8.86 -2.35
C SER A 176 4.65 8.02 -3.52
N ALA A 177 3.38 8.23 -3.90
CA ALA A 177 2.83 7.63 -5.11
C ALA A 177 3.59 8.04 -6.39
N GLN A 178 4.19 9.23 -6.40
CA GLN A 178 5.04 9.69 -7.51
C GLN A 178 6.31 8.85 -7.62
N TRP A 179 6.94 8.49 -6.50
CA TRP A 179 8.09 7.60 -6.49
C TRP A 179 7.71 6.21 -7.02
N LEU A 180 6.60 5.63 -6.57
CA LEU A 180 6.13 4.32 -7.04
C LEU A 180 5.85 4.33 -8.55
N ARG A 181 5.23 5.39 -9.06
CA ARG A 181 5.03 5.59 -10.50
C ARG A 181 6.35 5.68 -11.26
N GLY A 182 7.35 6.38 -10.72
CA GLY A 182 8.70 6.44 -11.27
C GLY A 182 9.33 5.05 -11.36
N LEU A 183 9.29 4.30 -10.26
CA LEU A 183 9.79 2.92 -10.22
C LEU A 183 9.13 2.03 -11.26
N LEU A 184 7.80 2.10 -11.42
CA LEU A 184 7.10 1.33 -12.45
C LEU A 184 7.63 1.66 -13.86
N MET A 185 7.85 2.94 -14.17
CA MET A 185 8.39 3.35 -15.46
C MET A 185 9.82 2.84 -15.66
N ASP A 186 10.65 2.91 -14.63
CA ASP A 186 12.02 2.41 -14.67
C ASP A 186 12.06 0.88 -14.91
N VAL A 187 11.18 0.13 -14.23
CA VAL A 187 11.01 -1.31 -14.44
C VAL A 187 10.55 -1.62 -15.87
N LEU A 188 9.60 -0.85 -16.40
CA LEU A 188 9.12 -1.02 -17.77
C LEU A 188 10.20 -0.79 -18.82
N VAL A 189 11.11 0.15 -18.58
CA VAL A 189 12.26 0.45 -19.45
C VAL A 189 13.36 -0.60 -19.31
N ALA A 190 13.64 -1.06 -18.09
CA ALA A 190 14.72 -2.00 -17.81
C ALA A 190 14.39 -3.46 -18.18
N CYS A 191 13.12 -3.88 -18.02
CA CYS A 191 12.72 -5.26 -18.23
C CYS A 191 12.27 -5.52 -19.69
N PRO A 192 12.90 -6.46 -20.43
CA PRO A 192 12.54 -6.80 -21.80
C PRO A 192 11.04 -7.10 -21.98
N SER A 193 10.47 -6.81 -23.14
CA SER A 193 9.01 -6.91 -23.35
C SER A 193 8.41 -8.31 -23.17
N ARG A 194 9.25 -9.37 -23.20
CA ARG A 194 8.87 -10.78 -23.05
C ARG A 194 9.17 -11.35 -21.67
N THR A 195 9.75 -10.57 -20.76
CA THR A 195 9.96 -11.02 -19.38
C THR A 195 8.78 -10.61 -18.52
N TRP A 196 8.35 -11.51 -17.65
CA TRP A 196 7.34 -11.16 -16.66
C TRP A 196 7.98 -10.32 -15.53
N PHE A 197 7.17 -9.48 -14.89
CA PHE A 197 7.52 -8.85 -13.61
C PHE A 197 6.25 -8.64 -12.80
N SER A 198 6.40 -8.59 -11.48
CA SER A 198 5.34 -8.18 -10.55
C SER A 198 5.83 -7.03 -9.70
N LEU A 199 5.03 -5.97 -9.62
CA LEU A 199 5.25 -4.82 -8.76
C LEU A 199 4.08 -4.73 -7.79
N SER A 200 4.37 -4.84 -6.48
CA SER A 200 3.37 -4.70 -5.43
C SER A 200 3.68 -3.50 -4.53
N ALA A 201 2.64 -2.84 -4.02
CA ALA A 201 2.77 -1.69 -3.14
C ALA A 201 1.70 -1.71 -2.04
N THR A 202 2.15 -1.88 -0.80
CA THR A 202 1.31 -1.90 0.39
C THR A 202 1.25 -0.54 1.05
N SER A 203 0.05 -0.17 1.51
CA SER A 203 -0.17 1.07 2.28
C SER A 203 0.02 0.87 3.78
N PHE A 204 0.08 1.97 4.53
CA PHE A 204 0.07 1.88 6.00
C PHE A 204 -1.28 1.35 6.49
N SER A 205 -1.23 0.47 7.48
CA SER A 205 -2.45 -0.01 8.13
C SER A 205 -3.19 1.16 8.78
N LYS A 206 -4.48 1.27 8.46
CA LYS A 206 -5.36 2.33 9.00
C LYS A 206 -6.11 1.85 10.25
N SER A 207 -6.09 0.55 10.52
CA SER A 207 -6.82 -0.12 11.60
C SER A 207 -5.89 -0.84 12.58
N VAL A 208 -6.40 -1.09 13.79
CA VAL A 208 -5.70 -1.84 14.85
C VAL A 208 -5.43 -3.29 14.44
N SER A 209 -6.21 -3.84 13.50
CA SER A 209 -6.02 -5.21 12.98
C SER A 209 -4.83 -5.37 12.05
N GLY A 210 -4.14 -4.28 11.69
CA GLY A 210 -2.97 -4.35 10.81
C GLY A 210 -3.31 -4.55 9.32
N ASN A 211 -4.59 -4.52 8.96
CA ASN A 211 -5.00 -4.63 7.56
C ASN A 211 -4.57 -3.37 6.80
N SER A 212 -3.99 -3.57 5.62
CA SER A 212 -3.55 -2.52 4.71
C SER A 212 -4.12 -2.80 3.32
N ASP A 213 -4.31 -1.72 2.55
CA ASP A 213 -4.64 -1.86 1.14
C ASP A 213 -3.34 -2.17 0.37
N ASP A 214 -3.36 -3.14 -0.53
CA ASP A 214 -2.25 -3.50 -1.43
C ASP A 214 -2.69 -3.37 -2.89
N LEU A 215 -1.77 -2.94 -3.74
CA LEU A 215 -1.92 -2.89 -5.19
C LEU A 215 -0.85 -3.77 -5.80
N THR A 216 -1.24 -4.70 -6.68
CA THR A 216 -0.28 -5.49 -7.45
C THR A 216 -0.51 -5.32 -8.94
N ILE A 217 0.59 -5.11 -9.68
CA ILE A 217 0.64 -5.04 -11.13
C ILE A 217 1.52 -6.17 -11.63
N LEU A 218 0.98 -7.03 -12.49
CA LEU A 218 1.67 -8.13 -13.14
C LEU A 218 1.73 -7.89 -14.66
N ARG A 219 2.93 -8.00 -15.24
CA ARG A 219 3.11 -8.19 -16.68
C ARG A 219 3.30 -9.70 -16.95
N PRO A 220 2.37 -10.39 -17.61
CA PRO A 220 2.53 -11.79 -17.98
C PRO A 220 3.67 -11.99 -18.99
N PRO A 221 4.29 -13.18 -19.06
CA PRO A 221 5.37 -13.45 -20.00
C PRO A 221 4.91 -13.46 -21.48
N SER A 222 3.70 -13.95 -21.80
CA SER A 222 3.21 -14.00 -23.18
C SER A 222 2.55 -12.71 -23.68
N ALA A 223 2.22 -11.79 -22.77
CA ALA A 223 1.34 -10.68 -23.07
C ALA A 223 2.11 -9.36 -23.29
N THR A 224 2.56 -9.12 -24.53
CA THR A 224 3.24 -7.86 -24.87
C THR A 224 2.29 -6.67 -24.71
N GLY A 225 2.60 -5.79 -23.76
CA GLY A 225 1.85 -4.55 -23.53
C GLY A 225 0.50 -4.74 -22.82
N ARG A 226 0.21 -5.92 -22.28
CA ARG A 226 -0.95 -6.15 -21.41
C ARG A 226 -0.49 -6.35 -19.97
N TYR A 227 -1.30 -5.85 -19.04
CA TYR A 227 -1.02 -5.88 -17.61
C TYR A 227 -2.27 -6.32 -16.88
N LEU A 228 -2.06 -7.10 -15.83
CA LEU A 228 -3.08 -7.41 -14.85
C LEU A 228 -2.84 -6.54 -13.63
N MET A 229 -3.92 -5.99 -13.09
CA MET A 229 -3.88 -5.16 -11.91
C MET A 229 -5.02 -5.59 -11.00
N TRP A 230 -4.70 -5.80 -9.73
CA TRP A 230 -5.69 -6.06 -8.71
C TRP A 230 -5.34 -5.30 -7.42
N GLU A 231 -6.39 -4.98 -6.68
CA GLU A 231 -6.32 -4.28 -5.40
C GLU A 231 -6.91 -5.19 -4.33
N THR A 232 -6.18 -5.38 -3.23
CA THR A 232 -6.76 -5.93 -2.00
C THR A 232 -7.14 -4.76 -1.11
N LYS A 233 -8.39 -4.73 -0.68
CA LYS A 233 -8.91 -3.66 0.19
C LYS A 233 -9.14 -4.23 1.58
N SER A 234 -8.61 -3.53 2.57
CA SER A 234 -8.98 -3.75 3.95
C SER A 234 -10.44 -3.31 4.15
N SER A 235 -11.26 -4.15 4.76
CA SER A 235 -12.60 -3.74 5.20
C SER A 235 -12.46 -2.80 6.40
N ASP A 236 -13.00 -1.58 6.25
CA ASP A 236 -13.15 -0.58 7.32
C ASP A 236 -14.25 -0.97 8.34
#